data_AF-A0A1F9GKT7-F1
#
_entry.id   AF-A0A1F9GKT7-F1
#
_cell.length_a   1.000
_cell.length_b   1.000
_cell.length_c   1.000
_cell.angle_alpha   90.00
_cell.angle_beta   90.00
_cell.angle_gamma   90.00
#
_symmetry.space_group_name_H-M   'P 1'
#
loop_
_entity.id
_entity.type
_entity.pdbx_description
1 polymer ?
#
loop_
_entity_poly.entity_id
_entity_poly.type
_entity_poly.pdbx_seq_one_letter_code
_entity_poly.pdbx_strand_id
1 'polypeptide(L)'
;MKERLLSILDHIDDVFVRNYLRFFVEKNALLIFVFHNIFRNQKEIASEVMDPQQEVTLDHFRRFIEYYLELGYGFISPDKIISSLNRTKKYVLLTFDDGYFNNIHVLPSLREYKIPALFFISANHVRDNKSFWWDALYRGRKKQGYNKKEIYAEGKSLKTKKTTAIELYLKEQFGDTILIPVSDIDRPFSPSELKDFSNEKYVFVGNHTCDHAILTNYSKDEIKLQIEEAQKAIYEMTGILPSTFAYPDGRYTEETTQILKDLGFHMGMSSNFRKNYLSNDFGEDRLLTLNRFYFSSGSKIAKESQRLRADISPFIAMKNIKNYFAKKNWKQSSL
;
A
#
# COMPACT_ATOMS: atom_id res chain seq x y z
N MET A 1 -23.07 23.44 -1.46
CA MET A 1 -23.83 22.62 -2.45
C MET A 1 -23.14 21.28 -2.76
N LYS A 2 -21.84 21.28 -3.13
CA LYS A 2 -21.07 20.07 -3.45
C LYS A 2 -20.94 19.07 -2.28
N GLU A 3 -20.66 19.54 -1.06
CA GLU A 3 -20.53 18.67 0.12
C GLU A 3 -21.84 17.99 0.51
N ARG A 4 -22.96 18.73 0.45
CA ARG A 4 -24.30 18.20 0.70
C ARG A 4 -24.68 17.12 -0.33
N LEU A 5 -24.34 17.33 -1.61
CA LEU A 5 -24.56 16.34 -2.66
C LEU A 5 -23.71 15.07 -2.44
N LEU A 6 -22.43 15.24 -2.06
CA LEU A 6 -21.55 14.12 -1.73
C LEU A 6 -22.06 13.33 -0.52
N SER A 7 -22.57 14.00 0.50
CA SER A 7 -23.17 13.36 1.67
C SER A 7 -24.44 12.56 1.33
N ILE A 8 -25.27 13.06 0.42
CA ILE A 8 -26.47 12.35 -0.04
C ILE A 8 -26.09 11.10 -0.83
N LEU A 9 -25.13 11.23 -1.76
CA LEU A 9 -24.60 10.09 -2.53
C LEU A 9 -23.98 9.03 -1.62
N ASP A 10 -23.23 9.47 -0.60
CA ASP A 10 -22.63 8.59 0.40
C ASP A 10 -23.69 7.80 1.18
N HIS A 11 -24.80 8.44 1.55
CA HIS A 11 -25.92 7.79 2.23
C HIS A 11 -26.67 6.80 1.32
N ILE A 12 -26.93 7.17 0.06
CA ILE A 12 -27.60 6.29 -0.91
C ILE A 12 -26.74 5.04 -1.17
N ASP A 13 -25.44 5.20 -1.39
CA ASP A 13 -24.51 4.09 -1.60
C ASP A 13 -24.47 3.16 -0.37
N ASP A 14 -24.48 3.73 0.84
CA ASP A 14 -24.51 2.97 2.10
C ASP A 14 -25.81 2.16 2.26
N VAL A 15 -26.97 2.75 1.98
CA VAL A 15 -28.26 2.03 1.97
C VAL A 15 -28.27 0.94 0.90
N PHE A 16 -27.82 1.25 -0.32
CA PHE A 16 -27.76 0.28 -1.42
C PHE A 16 -26.87 -0.91 -1.07
N VAL A 17 -25.63 -0.65 -0.63
CA VAL A 17 -24.64 -1.69 -0.28
C VAL A 17 -25.14 -2.59 0.86
N ARG A 18 -25.74 -2.02 1.91
CA ARG A 18 -26.31 -2.82 3.00
C ARG A 18 -27.41 -3.74 2.53
N ASN A 19 -28.32 -3.24 1.67
CA ASN A 19 -29.38 -4.08 1.10
C ASN A 19 -28.78 -5.13 0.15
N TYR A 20 -27.81 -4.76 -0.67
CA TYR A 20 -27.12 -5.69 -1.55
C TYR A 20 -26.53 -6.86 -0.77
N LEU A 21 -25.73 -6.59 0.27
CA LEU A 21 -25.11 -7.63 1.10
C LEU A 21 -26.11 -8.44 1.93
N ARG A 22 -27.34 -7.95 2.12
CA ARG A 22 -28.42 -8.68 2.79
C ARG A 22 -29.09 -9.70 1.87
N PHE A 23 -29.24 -9.38 0.59
CA PHE A 23 -30.01 -10.18 -0.36
C PHE A 23 -29.16 -10.96 -1.36
N PHE A 24 -27.88 -10.60 -1.54
CA PHE A 24 -26.97 -11.24 -2.48
C PHE A 24 -25.78 -11.86 -1.76
N VAL A 25 -25.42 -13.07 -2.19
CA VAL A 25 -24.20 -13.74 -1.75
C VAL A 25 -23.00 -13.09 -2.41
N GLU A 26 -22.04 -12.68 -1.61
CA GLU A 26 -20.76 -12.15 -2.10
C GLU A 26 -20.05 -13.16 -3.00
N LYS A 27 -19.54 -12.70 -4.14
CA LYS A 27 -18.66 -13.52 -4.96
C LYS A 27 -17.35 -13.85 -4.24
N ASN A 28 -16.82 -15.04 -4.50
CA ASN A 28 -15.50 -15.45 -4.03
C ASN A 28 -14.43 -14.52 -4.60
N ALA A 29 -13.64 -13.94 -3.71
CA ALA A 29 -12.67 -12.92 -4.05
C ALA A 29 -11.49 -12.96 -3.08
N LEU A 30 -10.33 -12.52 -3.59
CA LEU A 30 -9.18 -12.11 -2.81
C LEU A 30 -9.23 -10.59 -2.65
N LEU A 31 -9.50 -10.13 -1.44
CA LEU A 31 -9.39 -8.72 -1.07
C LEU A 31 -7.98 -8.49 -0.54
N ILE A 32 -7.26 -7.56 -1.14
CA ILE A 32 -5.91 -7.22 -0.71
C ILE A 32 -5.95 -5.80 -0.15
N PHE A 33 -5.45 -5.61 1.06
CA PHE A 33 -5.45 -4.31 1.73
C PHE A 33 -4.04 -3.79 1.87
N VAL A 34 -3.82 -2.53 1.47
CA VAL A 34 -2.56 -1.83 1.66
C VAL A 34 -2.63 -0.90 2.85
N PHE A 35 -1.74 -1.15 3.79
CA PHE A 35 -1.38 -0.28 4.90
C PHE A 35 0.03 0.27 4.63
N HIS A 36 0.40 1.36 5.28
CA HIS A 36 1.80 1.80 5.31
C HIS A 36 2.21 1.84 6.78
N ASN A 37 1.83 2.93 7.43
CA ASN A 37 2.07 3.17 8.85
C ASN A 37 0.93 2.65 9.72
N ILE A 38 1.29 2.15 10.90
CA ILE A 38 0.33 1.81 11.95
C ILE A 38 0.72 2.57 13.21
N PHE A 39 -0.08 3.58 13.54
CA PHE A 39 0.12 4.38 14.74
C PHE A 39 -0.37 3.63 15.97
N ARG A 40 0.28 3.81 17.12
CA ARG A 40 -0.20 3.23 18.38
C ARG A 40 -1.56 3.81 18.77
N ASN A 41 -1.76 5.11 18.53
CA ASN A 41 -2.97 5.83 18.91
C ASN A 41 -3.06 7.18 18.17
N GLN A 42 -4.15 7.92 18.41
CA GLN A 42 -4.41 9.22 17.80
C GLN A 42 -3.39 10.31 18.16
N LYS A 43 -2.67 10.19 19.29
CA LYS A 43 -1.65 11.20 19.66
C LYS A 43 -0.44 11.13 18.73
N GLU A 44 -0.05 9.93 18.28
CA GLU A 44 1.04 9.80 17.30
C GLU A 44 0.63 10.40 15.94
N ILE A 45 -0.62 10.19 15.51
CA ILE A 45 -1.16 10.85 14.29
C ILE A 45 -1.12 12.37 14.44
N ALA A 46 -1.56 12.89 15.60
CA ALA A 46 -1.58 14.32 15.90
C ALA A 46 -0.19 14.95 16.11
N SER A 47 0.88 14.15 16.18
CA SER A 47 2.25 14.67 16.31
C SER A 47 2.73 15.37 15.03
N GLU A 48 2.12 15.07 13.89
CA GLU A 48 2.45 15.64 12.56
C GLU A 48 3.94 15.47 12.16
N VAL A 49 4.62 14.48 12.74
CA VAL A 49 6.03 14.15 12.47
C VAL A 49 6.22 13.50 11.08
N MET A 50 5.14 13.06 10.44
CA MET A 50 5.14 12.46 9.10
C MET A 50 3.78 12.63 8.41
N ASP A 51 3.68 12.28 7.12
CA ASP A 51 2.39 12.23 6.45
C ASP A 51 1.55 11.10 7.07
N PRO A 52 0.39 11.38 7.68
CA PRO A 52 -0.34 10.34 8.39
C PRO A 52 -1.03 9.35 7.42
N GLN A 53 -1.00 9.60 6.11
CA GLN A 53 -1.51 8.72 5.05
C GLN A 53 -2.93 8.19 5.32
N GLN A 54 -3.09 6.90 5.64
CA GLN A 54 -4.38 6.28 5.96
C GLN A 54 -4.88 6.56 7.39
N GLU A 55 -4.02 7.13 8.25
CA GLU A 55 -4.28 7.48 9.65
C GLU A 55 -4.74 6.27 10.51
N VAL A 56 -4.22 5.07 10.23
CA VAL A 56 -4.65 3.81 10.87
C VAL A 56 -3.95 3.63 12.22
N THR A 57 -4.74 3.33 13.26
CA THR A 57 -4.22 3.00 14.59
C THR A 57 -4.25 1.50 14.85
N LEU A 58 -3.61 1.03 15.92
CA LEU A 58 -3.71 -0.37 16.35
C LEU A 58 -5.14 -0.81 16.65
N ASP A 59 -5.96 0.03 17.27
CA ASP A 59 -7.39 -0.27 17.50
C ASP A 59 -8.11 -0.48 16.17
N HIS A 60 -7.89 0.42 15.21
CA HIS A 60 -8.48 0.31 13.87
C HIS A 60 -8.07 -0.98 13.18
N PHE A 61 -6.78 -1.33 13.23
CA PHE A 61 -6.25 -2.54 12.63
C PHE A 61 -6.82 -3.82 13.28
N ARG A 62 -6.92 -3.86 14.61
CA ARG A 62 -7.50 -5.00 15.34
C ARG A 62 -8.98 -5.20 14.98
N ARG A 63 -9.78 -4.13 15.04
CA ARG A 63 -11.20 -4.18 14.71
C ARG A 63 -11.45 -4.51 13.24
N PHE A 64 -10.55 -4.11 12.34
CA PHE A 64 -10.55 -4.54 10.95
C PHE A 64 -10.40 -6.07 10.84
N ILE A 65 -9.43 -6.65 11.55
CA ILE A 65 -9.22 -8.11 11.57
C ILE A 65 -10.48 -8.83 12.07
N GLU A 66 -10.97 -8.43 13.25
CA GLU A 66 -12.15 -9.01 13.90
C GLU A 66 -13.36 -8.99 12.96
N TYR A 67 -13.61 -7.86 12.31
CA TYR A 67 -14.71 -7.70 11.35
C TYR A 67 -14.67 -8.72 10.19
N TYR A 68 -13.49 -8.94 9.59
CA TYR A 68 -13.39 -9.91 8.48
C TYR A 68 -13.45 -11.36 8.97
N LEU A 69 -12.91 -11.67 10.16
CA LEU A 69 -13.04 -12.99 10.78
C LEU A 69 -14.50 -13.33 11.10
N GLU A 70 -15.26 -12.40 11.69
CA GLU A 70 -16.69 -12.57 11.99
C GLU A 70 -17.53 -12.88 10.73
N LEU A 71 -17.09 -12.40 9.57
CA LEU A 71 -17.76 -12.63 8.28
C LEU A 71 -17.24 -13.86 7.53
N GLY A 72 -16.40 -14.67 8.18
CA GLY A 72 -15.88 -15.93 7.66
C GLY A 72 -14.83 -15.78 6.55
N TYR A 73 -14.18 -14.62 6.44
CA TYR A 73 -13.05 -14.48 5.52
C TYR A 73 -11.82 -15.22 6.06
N GLY A 74 -11.12 -15.94 5.17
CA GLY A 74 -9.82 -16.49 5.49
C GLY A 74 -8.71 -15.45 5.29
N PHE A 75 -7.82 -15.29 6.25
CA PHE A 75 -6.58 -14.55 6.01
C PHE A 75 -5.55 -15.50 5.37
N ILE A 76 -4.90 -15.07 4.30
CA ILE A 76 -4.08 -15.95 3.46
C ILE A 76 -2.67 -15.39 3.20
N SER A 77 -1.67 -16.27 3.17
CA SER A 77 -0.28 -15.92 2.86
C SER A 77 -0.02 -15.85 1.35
N PRO A 78 1.01 -15.12 0.90
CA PRO A 78 1.42 -15.10 -0.50
C PRO A 78 1.71 -16.51 -1.05
N ASP A 79 2.41 -17.36 -0.30
CA ASP A 79 2.75 -18.72 -0.74
C ASP A 79 1.51 -19.58 -1.01
N LYS A 80 0.44 -19.40 -0.23
CA LYS A 80 -0.82 -20.14 -0.44
C LYS A 80 -1.58 -19.62 -1.64
N ILE A 81 -1.52 -18.32 -1.92
CA ILE A 81 -2.07 -17.73 -3.14
C ILE A 81 -1.36 -18.30 -4.37
N ILE A 82 -0.03 -18.38 -4.34
CA ILE A 82 0.79 -18.86 -5.46
C ILE A 82 0.61 -20.36 -5.67
N SER A 83 0.63 -21.17 -4.60
CA SER A 83 0.70 -22.64 -4.73
C SER A 83 -0.66 -23.36 -4.73
N SER A 84 -1.65 -22.87 -3.98
CA SER A 84 -2.79 -23.71 -3.57
C SER A 84 -4.05 -22.90 -3.20
N LEU A 85 -4.36 -21.88 -3.99
CA LEU A 85 -5.52 -21.02 -3.73
C LEU A 85 -6.85 -21.74 -3.98
N ASN A 86 -7.59 -22.05 -2.91
CA ASN A 86 -8.96 -22.55 -3.03
C ASN A 86 -9.91 -21.42 -3.41
N ARG A 87 -10.36 -21.40 -4.66
CA ARG A 87 -11.20 -20.36 -5.28
C ARG A 87 -12.66 -20.34 -4.83
N THR A 88 -13.10 -21.29 -4.00
CA THR A 88 -14.48 -21.33 -3.47
C THR A 88 -14.67 -20.52 -2.19
N LYS A 89 -13.63 -19.85 -1.71
CA LYS A 89 -13.63 -19.07 -0.47
C LYS A 89 -13.40 -17.58 -0.73
N LYS A 90 -13.61 -16.79 0.31
CA LYS A 90 -13.30 -15.36 0.36
C LYS A 90 -12.05 -15.18 1.22
N TYR A 91 -11.08 -14.43 0.71
CA TYR A 91 -9.83 -14.18 1.43
C TYR A 91 -9.52 -12.71 1.63
N VAL A 92 -8.77 -12.45 2.69
CA VAL A 92 -8.05 -11.20 2.91
C VAL A 92 -6.55 -11.48 2.86
N LEU A 93 -5.81 -10.69 2.09
CA LEU A 93 -4.36 -10.57 2.21
C LEU A 93 -4.04 -9.17 2.78
N LEU A 94 -3.28 -9.16 3.86
CA LEU A 94 -2.76 -7.94 4.46
C LEU A 94 -1.42 -7.60 3.82
N THR A 95 -1.29 -6.36 3.35
CA THR A 95 -0.04 -5.85 2.76
C THR A 95 0.36 -4.53 3.41
N PHE A 96 1.66 -4.35 3.59
CA PHE A 96 2.26 -3.15 4.14
C PHE A 96 3.36 -2.70 3.19
N ASP A 97 3.31 -1.45 2.76
CA ASP A 97 4.30 -0.90 1.83
C ASP A 97 5.37 -0.08 2.58
N ASP A 98 6.43 0.27 1.86
CA ASP A 98 7.57 1.13 2.24
C ASP A 98 8.61 0.51 3.18
N GLY A 99 8.18 -0.11 4.28
CA GLY A 99 9.07 -0.68 5.30
C GLY A 99 9.33 0.23 6.50
N TYR A 100 8.26 0.85 7.04
CA TYR A 100 8.34 1.65 8.27
C TYR A 100 8.62 0.80 9.50
N PHE A 101 9.41 1.33 10.42
CA PHE A 101 9.66 0.64 11.69
C PHE A 101 8.38 0.43 12.51
N ASN A 102 7.44 1.39 12.50
CA ASN A 102 6.20 1.28 13.28
C ASN A 102 5.30 0.09 12.87
N ASN A 103 5.59 -0.58 11.76
CA ASN A 103 4.96 -1.85 11.41
C ASN A 103 5.17 -2.95 12.46
N ILE A 104 6.19 -2.86 13.34
CA ILE A 104 6.34 -3.80 14.47
C ILE A 104 5.09 -3.88 15.35
N HIS A 105 4.29 -2.82 15.39
CA HIS A 105 3.13 -2.74 16.27
C HIS A 105 2.04 -3.75 15.92
N VAL A 106 2.00 -4.27 14.69
CA VAL A 106 0.98 -5.26 14.30
C VAL A 106 1.30 -6.68 14.76
N LEU A 107 2.55 -6.98 15.13
CA LEU A 107 3.00 -8.34 15.47
C LEU A 107 2.13 -9.04 16.53
N PRO A 108 1.74 -8.39 17.66
CA PRO A 108 0.88 -9.03 18.65
C PRO A 108 -0.45 -9.52 18.05
N SER A 109 -1.11 -8.68 17.23
CA SER A 109 -2.36 -9.04 16.55
C SER A 109 -2.14 -10.16 15.52
N LEU A 110 -1.07 -10.10 14.72
CA LEU A 110 -0.77 -11.17 13.76
C LEU A 110 -0.56 -12.53 14.45
N ARG A 111 0.14 -12.54 15.60
CA ARG A 111 0.37 -13.74 16.41
C ARG A 111 -0.91 -14.27 17.05
N GLU A 112 -1.68 -13.39 17.68
CA GLU A 112 -2.94 -13.74 18.37
C GLU A 112 -3.94 -14.38 17.40
N TYR A 113 -4.15 -13.74 16.25
CA TYR A 113 -5.11 -14.20 15.25
C TYR A 113 -4.52 -15.21 14.26
N LYS A 114 -3.20 -15.47 14.33
CA LYS A 114 -2.47 -16.36 13.41
C LYS A 114 -2.60 -15.92 11.94
N ILE A 115 -2.56 -14.62 11.71
CA ILE A 115 -2.83 -14.01 10.41
C ILE A 115 -1.53 -13.67 9.71
N PRO A 116 -1.28 -14.19 8.49
CA PRO A 116 -0.13 -13.79 7.69
C PRO A 116 -0.29 -12.37 7.14
N ALA A 117 0.82 -11.64 7.03
CA ALA A 117 0.90 -10.34 6.39
C ALA A 117 2.19 -10.21 5.55
N LEU A 118 2.09 -9.50 4.44
CA LEU A 118 3.18 -9.28 3.49
C LEU A 118 3.69 -7.83 3.57
N PHE A 119 4.99 -7.64 3.75
CA PHE A 119 5.64 -6.36 3.93
C PHE A 119 6.59 -6.08 2.76
N PHE A 120 6.27 -5.08 1.95
CA PHE A 120 7.05 -4.66 0.79
C PHE A 120 8.09 -3.62 1.21
N ILE A 121 9.37 -3.94 1.02
CA ILE A 121 10.47 -3.15 1.55
C ILE A 121 11.10 -2.28 0.48
N SER A 122 11.23 -0.98 0.76
CA SER A 122 12.09 -0.10 -0.03
C SER A 122 13.53 -0.18 0.50
N ALA A 123 14.38 -0.90 -0.22
CA ALA A 123 15.62 -1.43 0.34
C ALA A 123 16.63 -0.36 0.79
N ASN A 124 16.83 0.72 0.02
CA ASN A 124 17.78 1.77 0.37
C ASN A 124 17.30 2.60 1.57
N HIS A 125 15.99 2.76 1.77
CA HIS A 125 15.47 3.45 2.95
C HIS A 125 15.89 2.71 4.22
N VAL A 126 15.71 1.38 4.27
CA VAL A 126 16.16 0.54 5.39
C VAL A 126 17.68 0.53 5.51
N ARG A 127 18.40 0.28 4.42
CA ARG A 127 19.87 0.16 4.43
C ARG A 127 20.55 1.44 4.91
N ASP A 128 20.08 2.59 4.43
CA ASP A 128 20.73 3.87 4.63
C ASP A 128 20.05 4.70 5.73
N ASN A 129 19.05 4.14 6.43
CA ASN A 129 18.20 4.81 7.43
C ASN A 129 17.68 6.18 6.95
N LYS A 130 17.11 6.19 5.74
CA LYS A 130 16.66 7.40 5.03
C LYS A 130 15.16 7.60 5.19
N SER A 131 14.71 8.83 5.48
CA SER A 131 13.28 9.18 5.46
C SER A 131 12.69 9.04 4.07
N PHE A 132 11.42 8.67 4.01
CA PHE A 132 10.67 8.72 2.76
C PHE A 132 10.39 10.17 2.35
N TRP A 133 10.47 10.44 1.04
CA TRP A 133 10.43 11.82 0.53
C TRP A 133 9.11 12.54 0.83
N TRP A 134 7.98 11.83 0.90
CA TRP A 134 6.68 12.42 1.21
C TRP A 134 6.58 12.84 2.68
N ASP A 135 7.23 12.13 3.61
CA ASP A 135 7.28 12.49 5.03
C ASP A 135 8.21 13.68 5.26
N ALA A 136 9.35 13.69 4.57
CA ALA A 136 10.26 14.82 4.53
C ALA A 136 9.57 16.08 3.99
N LEU A 137 8.84 15.97 2.88
CA LEU A 137 8.01 17.05 2.33
C LEU A 137 6.95 17.50 3.34
N TYR A 138 6.20 16.56 3.91
CA TYR A 138 5.12 16.85 4.86
C TYR A 138 5.65 17.64 6.06
N ARG A 139 6.71 17.14 6.73
CA ARG A 139 7.36 17.86 7.83
C ARG A 139 7.85 19.24 7.42
N GLY A 140 8.57 19.34 6.31
CA GLY A 140 9.17 20.58 5.84
C GLY A 140 8.12 21.66 5.61
N ARG A 141 7.04 21.32 4.89
CA ARG A 141 5.94 22.24 4.59
C ARG A 141 5.06 22.54 5.79
N LYS A 142 4.81 21.58 6.69
CA LYS A 142 4.09 21.82 7.94
C LYS A 142 4.79 22.85 8.82
N LYS A 143 6.14 22.82 8.91
CA LYS A 143 6.92 23.86 9.61
C LYS A 143 6.79 25.25 8.98
N GLN A 144 6.46 25.32 7.69
CA GLN A 144 6.20 26.56 6.95
C GLN A 144 4.72 26.99 6.98
N GLY A 145 3.85 26.27 7.72
CA GLY A 145 2.44 26.61 7.87
C GLY A 145 1.52 26.16 6.73
N TYR A 146 2.01 25.34 5.79
CA TYR A 146 1.18 24.81 4.71
C TYR A 146 0.11 23.86 5.25
N ASN A 147 -1.06 23.85 4.63
CA ASN A 147 -2.12 22.90 4.96
C ASN A 147 -1.96 21.58 4.18
N LYS A 148 -2.60 20.50 4.66
CA LYS A 148 -2.50 19.15 4.05
C LYS A 148 -2.81 19.15 2.54
N LYS A 149 -3.78 19.95 2.09
CA LYS A 149 -4.19 19.98 0.68
C LYS A 149 -3.10 20.54 -0.23
N GLU A 150 -2.38 21.56 0.22
CA GLU A 150 -1.26 22.15 -0.52
C GLU A 150 -0.09 21.17 -0.61
N ILE A 151 0.26 20.54 0.51
CA ILE A 151 1.33 19.53 0.58
C ILE A 151 1.04 18.37 -0.37
N TYR A 152 -0.19 17.85 -0.37
CA TYR A 152 -0.58 16.75 -1.26
C TYR A 152 -0.62 17.16 -2.73
N ALA A 153 -0.94 18.42 -3.05
CA ALA A 153 -0.87 18.92 -4.42
C ALA A 153 0.59 18.97 -4.91
N GLU A 154 1.51 19.45 -4.08
CA GLU A 154 2.94 19.47 -4.36
C GLU A 154 3.51 18.05 -4.50
N GLY A 155 3.22 17.17 -3.54
CA GLY A 155 3.63 15.77 -3.59
C GLY A 155 3.14 15.04 -4.85
N LYS A 156 1.91 15.34 -5.31
CA LYS A 156 1.39 14.81 -6.57
C LYS A 156 2.20 15.27 -7.78
N SER A 157 2.70 16.51 -7.79
CA SER A 157 3.58 17.00 -8.84
C SER A 157 4.94 16.29 -8.80
N LEU A 158 5.51 16.10 -7.61
CA LEU A 158 6.80 15.44 -7.44
C LEU A 158 6.80 13.99 -7.93
N LYS A 159 5.67 13.27 -7.84
CA LYS A 159 5.52 11.89 -8.34
C LYS A 159 5.78 11.71 -9.85
N THR A 160 5.93 12.78 -10.63
CA THR A 160 6.33 12.71 -12.05
C THR A 160 7.84 12.71 -12.27
N LYS A 161 8.62 12.87 -11.20
CA LYS A 161 10.09 12.94 -11.24
C LYS A 161 10.70 11.62 -10.78
N LYS A 162 11.98 11.42 -11.10
CA LYS A 162 12.82 10.36 -10.49
C LYS A 162 13.08 10.71 -9.03
N THR A 163 13.20 9.69 -8.17
CA THR A 163 13.44 9.87 -6.72
C THR A 163 14.64 10.77 -6.44
N THR A 164 15.74 10.62 -7.17
CA THR A 164 16.94 11.48 -7.01
C THR A 164 16.65 12.96 -7.23
N ALA A 165 15.83 13.31 -8.22
CA ALA A 165 15.42 14.69 -8.47
C ALA A 165 14.48 15.23 -7.38
N ILE A 166 13.64 14.37 -6.78
CA ILE A 166 12.79 14.74 -5.64
C ILE A 166 13.67 15.00 -4.41
N GLU A 167 14.63 14.13 -4.12
CA GLU A 167 15.54 14.29 -2.98
C GLU A 167 16.38 15.56 -3.08
N LEU A 168 16.92 15.87 -4.27
CA LEU A 168 17.63 17.13 -4.54
C LEU A 168 16.72 18.33 -4.29
N TYR A 169 15.50 18.30 -4.82
CA TYR A 169 14.51 19.36 -4.58
C TYR A 169 14.25 19.56 -3.08
N LEU A 170 14.06 18.50 -2.31
CA LEU A 170 13.81 18.61 -0.87
C LEU A 170 15.01 19.21 -0.13
N LYS A 171 16.23 18.82 -0.48
CA LYS A 171 17.45 19.37 0.12
C LYS A 171 17.61 20.87 -0.19
N GLU A 172 17.31 21.29 -1.42
CA GLU A 172 17.30 22.71 -1.80
C GLU A 172 16.26 23.51 -1.02
N GLN A 173 15.08 22.94 -0.78
CA GLN A 173 13.98 23.63 -0.08
C GLN A 173 14.15 23.67 1.45
N PHE A 174 14.75 22.64 2.05
CA PHE A 174 14.68 22.40 3.50
C PHE A 174 16.04 22.10 4.16
N GLY A 175 17.12 22.02 3.38
CA GLY A 175 18.47 21.68 3.85
C GLY A 175 18.78 20.18 3.80
N ASP A 176 20.07 19.85 3.89
CA ASP A 176 20.59 18.49 3.69
C ASP A 176 20.08 17.45 4.71
N THR A 177 19.65 17.90 5.88
CA THR A 177 19.19 17.02 6.96
C THR A 177 17.72 16.61 6.83
N ILE A 178 16.97 17.12 5.83
CA ILE A 178 15.52 16.90 5.75
C ILE A 178 15.13 15.42 5.56
N LEU A 179 16.02 14.64 4.94
CA LEU A 179 15.86 13.20 4.70
C LEU A 179 16.36 12.33 5.86
N ILE A 180 16.79 12.92 6.98
CA ILE A 180 17.13 12.18 8.19
C ILE A 180 15.84 11.97 9.00
N PRO A 181 15.48 10.72 9.35
CA PRO A 181 14.33 10.47 10.21
C PRO A 181 14.49 11.11 11.57
N VAL A 182 13.38 11.54 12.17
CA VAL A 182 13.40 12.30 13.43
C VAL A 182 12.85 11.52 14.61
N SER A 183 12.27 10.34 14.39
CA SER A 183 11.67 9.49 15.42
C SER A 183 11.45 8.05 14.94
N ASP A 184 11.03 7.18 15.86
CA ASP A 184 10.53 5.84 15.55
C ASP A 184 9.19 5.84 14.77
N ILE A 185 8.50 6.99 14.70
CA ILE A 185 7.22 7.11 14.00
C ILE A 185 7.45 7.15 12.49
N ASP A 186 8.49 7.85 12.03
CA ASP A 186 8.71 8.18 10.61
C ASP A 186 9.89 7.46 9.96
N ARG A 187 10.69 6.73 10.74
CA ARG A 187 11.87 6.02 10.22
C ARG A 187 11.51 4.67 9.58
N PRO A 188 12.31 4.21 8.61
CA PRO A 188 12.28 2.83 8.18
C PRO A 188 12.83 1.92 9.30
N PHE A 189 12.65 0.61 9.14
CA PHE A 189 13.45 -0.36 9.89
C PHE A 189 14.95 -0.08 9.70
N SER A 190 15.76 -0.39 10.72
CA SER A 190 17.19 -0.65 10.49
C SER A 190 17.39 -2.05 9.88
N PRO A 191 18.55 -2.35 9.27
CA PRO A 191 18.82 -3.68 8.71
C PRO A 191 18.66 -4.83 9.72
N SER A 192 19.15 -4.64 10.95
CA SER A 192 19.02 -5.62 12.04
C SER A 192 17.59 -5.83 12.49
N GLU A 193 16.81 -4.74 12.61
CA GLU A 193 15.41 -4.85 13.01
C GLU A 193 14.58 -5.50 11.90
N LEU A 194 14.85 -5.19 10.63
CA LEU A 194 14.18 -5.85 9.50
C LEU A 194 14.49 -7.35 9.49
N LYS A 195 15.74 -7.73 9.76
CA LYS A 195 16.14 -9.14 9.89
C LYS A 195 15.31 -9.85 10.96
N ASP A 196 15.26 -9.31 12.18
CA ASP A 196 14.51 -9.90 13.28
C ASP A 196 13.01 -9.94 12.97
N PHE A 197 12.46 -8.86 12.43
CA PHE A 197 11.07 -8.76 12.01
C PHE A 197 10.71 -9.79 10.94
N SER A 198 11.60 -10.03 9.97
CA SER A 198 11.39 -10.99 8.88
C SER A 198 11.41 -12.45 9.34
N ASN A 199 11.98 -12.76 10.51
CA ASN A 199 11.97 -14.10 11.10
C ASN A 199 10.65 -14.42 11.84
N GLU A 200 9.74 -13.45 11.97
CA GLU A 200 8.43 -13.69 12.56
C GLU A 200 7.57 -14.60 11.69
N LYS A 201 6.98 -15.62 12.30
CA LYS A 201 6.22 -16.68 11.61
C LYS A 201 5.13 -16.18 10.65
N TYR A 202 4.54 -15.03 10.94
CA TYR A 202 3.41 -14.47 10.19
C TYR A 202 3.81 -13.30 9.28
N VAL A 203 5.10 -12.99 9.21
CA VAL A 203 5.66 -11.93 8.36
C VAL A 203 6.22 -12.55 7.10
N PHE A 204 5.83 -11.98 5.96
CA PHE A 204 6.38 -12.29 4.65
C PHE A 204 7.01 -11.02 4.08
N VAL A 205 8.10 -11.15 3.33
CA VAL A 205 8.84 -10.00 2.78
C VAL A 205 8.70 -9.95 1.26
N GLY A 206 8.36 -8.76 0.76
CA GLY A 206 8.22 -8.43 -0.66
C GLY A 206 9.17 -7.30 -1.07
N ASN A 207 9.36 -7.15 -2.39
CA ASN A 207 10.21 -6.11 -2.95
C ASN A 207 9.39 -4.85 -3.30
N HIS A 208 9.90 -3.67 -2.90
CA HIS A 208 9.31 -2.37 -3.20
C HIS A 208 10.30 -1.40 -3.86
N THR A 209 11.22 -1.92 -4.68
CA THR A 209 12.36 -1.22 -5.29
C THR A 209 13.38 -0.69 -4.27
N CYS A 210 14.51 -0.16 -4.75
CA CYS A 210 15.52 0.42 -3.88
C CYS A 210 15.01 1.69 -3.20
N ASP A 211 14.50 2.63 -4.00
CA ASP A 211 14.21 4.01 -3.57
C ASP A 211 12.74 4.39 -3.68
N HIS A 212 11.82 3.43 -3.59
CA HIS A 212 10.40 3.63 -3.88
C HIS A 212 10.23 4.31 -5.26
N ALA A 213 10.97 3.81 -6.25
CA ALA A 213 11.02 4.37 -7.59
C ALA A 213 9.69 4.12 -8.31
N ILE A 214 8.98 5.19 -8.67
CA ILE A 214 7.80 5.09 -9.53
C ILE A 214 8.31 4.72 -10.93
N LEU A 215 8.31 3.41 -11.21
CA LEU A 215 9.02 2.78 -12.34
C LEU A 215 8.67 3.39 -13.70
N THR A 216 7.47 3.96 -13.84
CA THR A 216 7.04 4.62 -15.07
C THR A 216 7.78 5.92 -15.40
N ASN A 217 8.65 6.40 -14.50
CA ASN A 217 9.53 7.57 -14.70
C ASN A 217 10.97 7.17 -15.08
N TYR A 218 11.25 5.88 -15.24
CA TYR A 218 12.59 5.32 -15.42
C TYR A 218 12.69 4.56 -16.75
N SER A 219 13.91 4.46 -17.28
CA SER A 219 14.19 3.61 -18.44
C SER A 219 14.12 2.13 -18.05
N LYS A 220 14.04 1.24 -19.06
CA LYS A 220 14.07 -0.21 -18.86
C LYS A 220 15.24 -0.69 -18.00
N ASP A 221 16.44 -0.19 -18.27
CA ASP A 221 17.65 -0.60 -17.55
C ASP A 221 17.65 -0.07 -16.11
N GLU A 222 17.17 1.16 -15.91
CA GLU A 222 17.01 1.73 -14.57
C GLU A 222 15.95 0.98 -13.75
N ILE A 223 14.87 0.53 -14.39
CA ILE A 223 13.83 -0.29 -13.75
C ILE A 223 14.44 -1.61 -13.27
N LYS A 224 15.19 -2.31 -14.12
CA LYS A 224 15.87 -3.56 -13.75
C LYS A 224 16.80 -3.35 -12.57
N LEU A 225 17.65 -2.32 -12.64
CA LEU A 225 18.58 -1.97 -11.57
C LEU A 225 17.86 -1.70 -10.24
N GLN A 226 16.75 -0.95 -10.26
CA GLN A 226 15.94 -0.66 -9.07
C GLN A 226 15.32 -1.92 -8.43
N ILE A 227 15.06 -2.97 -9.22
CA ILE A 227 14.46 -4.21 -8.72
C ILE A 227 15.54 -5.19 -8.24
N GLU A 228 16.59 -5.38 -9.04
CA GLU A 228 17.68 -6.33 -8.77
C GLU A 228 18.53 -5.92 -7.57
N GLU A 229 18.89 -4.63 -7.46
CA GLU A 229 19.64 -4.14 -6.30
C GLU A 229 18.78 -4.20 -5.02
N ALA A 230 17.46 -4.06 -5.15
CA ALA A 230 16.55 -4.25 -4.02
C ALA A 230 16.45 -5.73 -3.61
N GLN A 231 16.43 -6.66 -4.57
CA GLN A 231 16.51 -8.10 -4.27
C GLN A 231 17.80 -8.42 -3.50
N LYS A 232 18.93 -7.92 -3.99
CA LYS A 232 20.23 -8.12 -3.37
C LYS A 232 20.28 -7.56 -1.96
N ALA A 233 19.90 -6.30 -1.77
CA ALA A 233 19.93 -5.65 -0.46
C ALA A 233 18.97 -6.32 0.54
N ILE A 234 17.75 -6.69 0.13
CA ILE A 234 16.81 -7.41 1.00
C ILE A 234 17.39 -8.78 1.40
N TYR A 235 17.98 -9.51 0.45
CA TYR A 235 18.61 -10.80 0.72
C TYR A 235 19.80 -10.66 1.68
N GLU A 236 20.66 -9.65 1.50
CA GLU A 236 21.78 -9.38 2.39
C GLU A 236 21.32 -9.06 3.83
N MET A 237 20.23 -8.32 3.99
CA MET A 237 19.68 -7.97 5.31
C MET A 237 18.95 -9.14 5.99
N THR A 238 18.17 -9.91 5.23
CA THR A 238 17.18 -10.84 5.80
C THR A 238 17.44 -12.32 5.49
N GLY A 239 18.25 -12.63 4.48
CA GLY A 239 18.39 -13.97 3.91
C GLY A 239 17.20 -14.40 3.03
N ILE A 240 16.21 -13.53 2.82
CA ILE A 240 15.02 -13.81 2.01
C ILE A 240 15.23 -13.22 0.62
N LEU A 241 14.94 -14.01 -0.41
CA LEU A 241 14.81 -13.52 -1.79
C LEU A 241 13.31 -13.41 -2.13
N PRO A 242 12.71 -12.21 -2.07
CA PRO A 242 11.30 -12.01 -2.36
C PRO A 242 10.86 -12.57 -3.72
N SER A 243 9.72 -13.25 -3.76
CA SER A 243 9.02 -13.66 -4.99
C SER A 243 7.81 -12.80 -5.30
N THR A 244 7.56 -11.77 -4.47
CA THR A 244 6.42 -10.86 -4.57
C THR A 244 6.87 -9.41 -4.68
N PHE A 245 6.15 -8.61 -5.44
CA PHE A 245 6.47 -7.22 -5.73
C PHE A 245 5.26 -6.29 -5.51
N ALA A 246 5.47 -5.09 -4.99
CA ALA A 246 4.49 -4.02 -5.02
C ALA A 246 5.02 -2.88 -5.86
N TYR A 247 4.23 -2.41 -6.83
CA TYR A 247 4.62 -1.28 -7.67
C TYR A 247 4.51 0.02 -6.87
N PRO A 248 5.58 0.83 -6.74
CA PRO A 248 5.48 2.15 -6.12
C PRO A 248 4.40 3.01 -6.79
N ASP A 249 3.56 3.67 -5.97
CA ASP A 249 2.33 4.38 -6.40
C ASP A 249 1.31 3.50 -7.17
N GLY A 250 1.49 2.18 -7.19
CA GLY A 250 0.67 1.22 -7.92
C GLY A 250 0.74 1.36 -9.44
N ARG A 251 1.81 1.96 -9.97
CA ARG A 251 1.99 2.22 -11.41
C ARG A 251 2.90 1.19 -12.05
N TYR A 252 2.42 0.64 -13.15
CA TYR A 252 3.13 -0.36 -13.93
C TYR A 252 2.77 -0.22 -15.41
N THR A 253 3.63 -0.75 -16.26
CA THR A 253 3.44 -0.97 -17.70
C THR A 253 3.58 -2.46 -18.01
N GLU A 254 3.22 -2.85 -19.23
CA GLU A 254 3.48 -4.22 -19.73
C GLU A 254 4.97 -4.57 -19.67
N GLU A 255 5.84 -3.61 -19.96
CA GLU A 255 7.29 -3.77 -19.82
C GLU A 255 7.70 -4.08 -18.38
N THR A 256 7.17 -3.35 -17.38
CA THR A 256 7.49 -3.64 -15.97
C THR A 256 6.99 -5.02 -15.53
N THR A 257 5.82 -5.46 -16.01
CA THR A 257 5.31 -6.81 -15.70
C THR A 257 6.17 -7.89 -16.36
N GLN A 258 6.66 -7.65 -17.57
CA GLN A 258 7.56 -8.59 -18.25
C GLN A 258 8.91 -8.67 -17.53
N ILE A 259 9.48 -7.54 -17.09
CA ILE A 259 10.72 -7.53 -16.30
C ILE A 259 10.55 -8.35 -15.01
N LEU A 260 9.45 -8.17 -14.27
CA LEU A 260 9.19 -8.97 -13.08
C LEU A 260 9.09 -10.47 -13.39
N LYS A 261 8.44 -10.84 -14.48
CA LYS A 261 8.35 -12.23 -14.93
C LYS A 261 9.73 -12.81 -15.26
N ASP A 262 10.54 -12.06 -16.00
CA ASP A 262 11.91 -12.45 -16.38
C ASP A 262 12.83 -12.61 -15.15
N LEU A 263 12.59 -11.81 -14.10
CA LEU A 263 13.31 -11.88 -12.82
C LEU A 263 12.74 -12.93 -11.85
N GLY A 264 11.74 -13.72 -12.26
CA GLY A 264 11.20 -14.82 -11.45
C GLY A 264 10.23 -14.39 -10.35
N PHE A 265 9.65 -13.19 -10.41
CA PHE A 265 8.56 -12.81 -9.51
C PHE A 265 7.26 -13.54 -9.91
N HIS A 266 6.53 -14.02 -8.90
CA HIS A 266 5.28 -14.75 -9.08
C HIS A 266 4.04 -13.92 -8.81
N MET A 267 4.18 -12.80 -8.09
CA MET A 267 3.07 -11.95 -7.69
C MET A 267 3.47 -10.47 -7.67
N GLY A 268 2.58 -9.61 -8.18
CA GLY A 268 2.78 -8.18 -8.37
C GLY A 268 1.52 -7.43 -7.98
N MET A 269 1.66 -6.33 -7.23
CA MET A 269 0.53 -5.62 -6.65
C MET A 269 0.48 -4.16 -7.05
N SER A 270 -0.63 -3.78 -7.66
CA SER A 270 -0.97 -2.41 -8.03
C SER A 270 -1.78 -1.73 -6.92
N SER A 271 -2.15 -0.47 -7.14
CA SER A 271 -3.06 0.28 -6.26
C SER A 271 -4.42 0.54 -6.93
N ASN A 272 -4.80 -0.31 -7.88
CA ASN A 272 -6.12 -0.28 -8.50
C ASN A 272 -7.18 -0.67 -7.46
N PHE A 273 -8.20 0.17 -7.28
CA PHE A 273 -9.20 0.03 -6.21
C PHE A 273 -10.34 -0.92 -6.63
N ARG A 274 -9.99 -2.20 -6.79
CA ARG A 274 -10.90 -3.25 -7.28
C ARG A 274 -10.66 -4.58 -6.58
N LYS A 275 -11.70 -5.42 -6.52
CA LYS A 275 -11.58 -6.80 -6.06
C LYS A 275 -10.83 -7.67 -7.07
N ASN A 276 -10.12 -8.67 -6.54
CA ASN A 276 -9.59 -9.77 -7.34
C ASN A 276 -10.57 -10.94 -7.24
N TYR A 277 -11.49 -11.06 -8.21
CA TYR A 277 -12.45 -12.16 -8.25
C TYR A 277 -11.73 -13.49 -8.50
N LEU A 278 -12.08 -14.52 -7.72
CA LEU A 278 -11.51 -15.86 -7.83
C LEU A 278 -12.34 -16.71 -8.81
N SER A 279 -12.54 -16.20 -10.02
CA SER A 279 -13.17 -16.94 -11.11
C SER A 279 -12.18 -17.89 -11.80
N ASN A 280 -12.68 -18.70 -12.73
CA ASN A 280 -11.86 -19.71 -13.44
C ASN A 280 -10.70 -19.09 -14.23
N ASP A 281 -10.82 -17.83 -14.65
CA ASP A 281 -9.81 -17.04 -15.37
C ASP A 281 -8.77 -16.36 -14.43
N PHE A 282 -8.75 -16.66 -13.13
CA PHE A 282 -7.70 -16.21 -12.22
C PHE A 282 -6.39 -16.97 -12.53
N GLY A 283 -5.65 -16.51 -13.53
CA GLY A 283 -4.39 -17.10 -14.01
C GLY A 283 -3.14 -16.31 -13.62
N GLU A 284 -1.97 -16.85 -13.97
CA GLU A 284 -0.64 -16.32 -13.64
C GLU A 284 -0.43 -14.87 -14.10
N ASP A 285 -0.89 -14.51 -15.30
CA ASP A 285 -0.75 -13.14 -15.82
C ASP A 285 -1.48 -12.10 -14.95
N ARG A 286 -2.52 -12.52 -14.20
CA ARG A 286 -3.21 -11.64 -13.25
C ARG A 286 -2.51 -11.55 -11.89
N LEU A 287 -1.68 -12.52 -11.54
CA LEU A 287 -0.95 -12.50 -10.26
C LEU A 287 0.07 -11.37 -10.22
N LEU A 288 0.60 -10.95 -11.37
CA LEU A 288 1.52 -9.82 -11.47
C LEU A 288 0.82 -8.45 -11.43
N THR A 289 -0.51 -8.39 -11.46
CA THR A 289 -1.25 -7.10 -11.54
C THR A 289 -2.40 -7.02 -10.53
N LEU A 290 -2.24 -7.66 -9.37
CA LEU A 290 -3.27 -7.73 -8.35
C LEU A 290 -3.70 -6.33 -7.88
N ASN A 291 -5.00 -6.20 -7.61
CA ASN A 291 -5.64 -4.96 -7.20
C ASN A 291 -5.65 -4.87 -5.67
N ARG A 292 -5.58 -3.64 -5.12
CA ARG A 292 -5.52 -3.39 -3.67
C ARG A 292 -6.47 -2.29 -3.23
N PHE A 293 -6.93 -2.40 -1.99
CA PHE A 293 -7.74 -1.39 -1.33
C PHE A 293 -6.92 -0.67 -0.26
N TYR A 294 -6.96 0.67 -0.30
CA TYR A 294 -6.63 1.48 0.86
C TYR A 294 -7.77 1.39 1.87
N PHE A 295 -7.40 1.32 3.15
CA PHE A 295 -8.33 1.36 4.27
C PHE A 295 -8.03 2.59 5.11
N SER A 296 -9.00 3.47 5.36
CA SER A 296 -8.79 4.70 6.14
C SER A 296 -9.50 4.63 7.49
N SER A 297 -8.91 5.26 8.51
CA SER A 297 -9.53 5.39 9.83
C SER A 297 -10.71 6.34 9.92
N GLY A 298 -10.89 7.23 8.93
CA GLY A 298 -11.92 8.26 8.94
C GLY A 298 -13.35 7.73 8.77
N SER A 299 -13.50 6.45 8.39
CA SER A 299 -14.80 5.80 8.20
C SER A 299 -15.07 4.78 9.33
N LYS A 300 -16.35 4.52 9.62
CA LYS A 300 -16.69 3.33 10.42
C LYS A 300 -16.22 2.10 9.64
N ILE A 301 -15.27 1.34 10.19
CA ILE A 301 -14.69 0.11 9.60
C ILE A 301 -15.74 -0.71 8.85
N ALA A 302 -16.85 -1.04 9.54
CA ALA A 302 -17.93 -1.83 8.95
C ALA A 302 -18.54 -1.19 7.69
N LYS A 303 -18.73 0.13 7.66
CA LYS A 303 -19.31 0.84 6.52
C LYS A 303 -18.37 0.82 5.30
N GLU A 304 -17.08 1.11 5.51
CA GLU A 304 -16.11 1.04 4.42
C GLU A 304 -15.94 -0.40 3.94
N SER A 305 -15.73 -1.35 4.85
CA SER A 305 -15.61 -2.77 4.50
C SER A 305 -16.83 -3.32 3.77
N GLN A 306 -18.06 -2.89 4.11
CA GLN A 306 -19.27 -3.23 3.36
C GLN A 306 -19.18 -2.76 1.90
N ARG A 307 -18.72 -1.54 1.64
CA ARG A 307 -18.53 -1.03 0.27
C ARG A 307 -17.52 -1.88 -0.49
N LEU A 308 -16.39 -2.19 0.12
CA LEU A 308 -15.32 -2.98 -0.48
C LEU A 308 -15.71 -4.44 -0.72
N ARG A 309 -16.67 -4.94 0.07
CA ARG A 309 -17.27 -6.28 -0.06
C ARG A 309 -18.45 -6.34 -1.02
N ALA A 310 -19.10 -5.25 -1.36
CA ALA A 310 -20.16 -5.28 -2.37
C ALA A 310 -19.57 -5.54 -3.76
N ASP A 311 -20.22 -6.37 -4.57
CA ASP A 311 -19.78 -6.60 -5.97
C ASP A 311 -20.22 -5.45 -6.89
N ILE A 312 -21.20 -4.67 -6.45
CA ILE A 312 -21.69 -3.45 -7.10
C ILE A 312 -21.70 -2.34 -6.04
N SER A 313 -20.96 -1.27 -6.30
CA SER A 313 -20.99 -0.06 -5.48
C SER A 313 -20.78 1.17 -6.37
N PRO A 314 -21.77 2.09 -6.44
CA PRO A 314 -21.59 3.40 -7.05
C PRO A 314 -20.34 4.14 -6.58
N PHE A 315 -20.00 4.04 -5.28
CA PHE A 315 -18.77 4.61 -4.73
C PHE A 315 -17.50 4.03 -5.37
N ILE A 316 -17.39 2.70 -5.48
CA ILE A 316 -16.25 2.04 -6.12
C ILE A 316 -16.16 2.43 -7.60
N ALA A 317 -17.30 2.45 -8.31
CA ALA A 317 -17.34 2.86 -9.72
C ALA A 317 -16.81 4.29 -9.89
N MET A 318 -17.27 5.23 -9.06
CA MET A 318 -16.79 6.62 -9.09
C MET A 318 -15.29 6.72 -8.77
N LYS A 319 -14.79 5.98 -7.76
CA LYS A 319 -13.37 5.99 -7.39
C LYS A 319 -12.50 5.44 -8.53
N ASN A 320 -12.94 4.38 -9.19
CA ASN A 320 -12.25 3.81 -10.35
C ASN A 320 -12.24 4.76 -11.54
N ILE A 321 -13.33 5.48 -11.82
CA ILE A 321 -13.38 6.51 -12.87
C ILE A 321 -12.38 7.64 -12.57
N LYS A 322 -12.36 8.16 -11.34
CA LYS A 322 -11.39 9.20 -10.93
C LYS A 322 -9.94 8.71 -11.07
N ASN A 323 -9.66 7.48 -10.64
CA ASN A 323 -8.33 6.88 -10.76
C ASN A 323 -7.93 6.69 -12.23
N TYR A 324 -8.86 6.27 -13.09
CA TYR A 324 -8.62 6.13 -14.53
C TYR A 324 -8.25 7.46 -15.18
N PHE A 325 -9.01 8.54 -14.92
CA PHE A 325 -8.69 9.86 -15.46
C PHE A 325 -7.40 10.45 -14.88
N ALA A 326 -7.10 10.21 -13.59
CA ALA A 326 -5.82 10.58 -13.01
C ALA A 326 -4.63 9.88 -13.71
N LYS A 327 -4.79 8.60 -14.08
CA LYS A 327 -3.79 7.83 -14.84
C LYS A 327 -3.74 8.22 -16.32
N LYS A 328 -4.85 8.63 -16.94
CA LYS A 328 -4.90 9.01 -18.38
C LYS A 328 -4.39 10.42 -18.66
N ASN A 329 -4.72 11.40 -17.80
CA ASN A 329 -4.16 12.75 -17.90
C ASN A 329 -2.62 12.74 -17.73
N TRP A 330 -2.10 11.70 -17.06
CA TRP A 330 -0.67 11.45 -16.97
C TRP A 330 -0.06 10.97 -18.31
N LYS A 331 -0.71 10.05 -19.04
CA LYS A 331 -0.26 9.63 -20.39
C LYS A 331 -0.27 10.75 -21.45
N GLN A 332 -1.11 11.77 -21.29
CA GLN A 332 -1.20 12.89 -22.24
C GLN A 332 -0.25 14.05 -21.94
N SER A 333 0.39 14.08 -20.77
CA SER A 333 1.42 15.08 -20.41
C SER A 333 2.86 14.55 -20.57
N SER A 334 2.99 13.32 -21.08
CA SER A 334 4.25 12.62 -21.37
C SER A 334 4.46 12.35 -22.87
N LEU A 335 3.70 13.06 -23.72
CA LEU A 335 3.93 13.25 -25.15
C LEU A 335 4.15 14.75 -25.36
#